data_AF-A0A519X013-F1
#
_entry.id   AF-A0A519X013-F1
#
_cell.length_a   1.000
_cell.length_b   1.000
_cell.length_c   1.000
_cell.angle_alpha   90.00
_cell.angle_beta   90.00
_cell.angle_gamma   90.00
#
_symmetry.space_group_name_H-M   'P 1'
#
loop_
_entity.id
_entity.type
_entity.pdbx_description
1 polymer ?
#
loop_
_entity_poly.entity_id
_entity_poly.type
_entity_poly.pdbx_seq_one_letter_code
_entity_poly.pdbx_strand_id
1 'polypeptide(L)'
;MKKNKYIKNIILASALVAGLTSCKKWLDVNEDKDNPNNQSVLVENRLPWIQHFYMYSAGVTNFRTAAQAGLYYSNSANTNSVTTTWKPAAGLTTTPYQTFFVGVSSNLTDMYELAKSKGAYHYMAAANVFHALGFMEMLDLYGEMPYTDATYGNPSPKYDKGRAIYEGCMAKLNGAIGLFGKTQEAGAPALTPGDMMHKGNVDKWIKLCWGLKARYMLKLSKKSDLYNADSILFCLAKGPQSNADNAILPGLNNSMVLDYLIGDPVVTNGNFNYAAYGNNQRISQFHYNLLTNMRGSAVVDPRMTKIVPAMMTNVKLDVNGKVQGYDWTRSIGVDSYGPSTRLLKISATSIALPSFATANTDITYAIPNATDRAAFIADLVAKGKTYTVSGNNVKVTYRAGSMYINSTNYILAGDTAYVNLRSNAIATSGNAAQPQNDVNWYLNDKAYSAGVVGSTGSFQIRPVSDFEVLTYHEMCFIEAEVQMRKGATGAAHIAYKKGVEAH
;
A
#
# COMPACT_ATOMS: atom_id res chain seq x y z
N MET A 1 -27.82 14.17 -87.97
CA MET A 1 -27.75 13.22 -86.84
C MET A 1 -27.50 13.99 -85.54
N LYS A 2 -28.52 14.21 -84.70
CA LYS A 2 -28.40 14.85 -83.37
C LYS A 2 -29.02 13.93 -82.31
N LYS A 3 -28.25 12.97 -81.80
CA LYS A 3 -28.47 12.30 -80.52
C LYS A 3 -27.11 12.16 -79.86
N ASN A 4 -27.05 12.30 -78.54
CA ASN A 4 -25.87 12.16 -77.65
C ASN A 4 -25.21 13.45 -77.12
N LYS A 5 -25.98 14.54 -76.89
CA LYS A 5 -25.46 15.66 -76.09
C LYS A 5 -25.52 15.42 -74.57
N TYR A 6 -26.24 14.40 -74.12
CA TYR A 6 -26.45 14.13 -72.68
C TYR A 6 -25.73 12.89 -72.13
N ILE A 7 -25.24 11.98 -73.00
CA ILE A 7 -24.55 10.77 -72.55
C ILE A 7 -23.24 11.09 -71.82
N LYS A 8 -22.48 12.09 -72.28
CA LYS A 8 -21.25 12.52 -71.59
C LYS A 8 -21.54 13.05 -70.18
N ASN A 9 -22.64 13.76 -69.99
CA ASN A 9 -23.02 14.31 -68.69
C ASN A 9 -23.52 13.23 -67.74
N ILE A 10 -24.22 12.20 -68.26
CA ILE A 10 -24.65 11.05 -67.48
C ILE A 10 -23.44 10.23 -67.04
N ILE A 11 -22.47 9.97 -67.93
CA ILE A 11 -21.23 9.25 -67.58
C ILE A 11 -20.40 10.03 -66.54
N LEU A 12 -20.28 11.36 -66.69
CA LEU A 12 -19.58 12.19 -65.70
C LEU A 12 -20.30 12.18 -64.35
N ALA A 13 -21.63 12.25 -64.33
CA ALA A 13 -22.42 12.20 -63.11
C ALA A 13 -22.33 10.82 -62.44
N SER A 14 -22.35 9.73 -63.20
CA SER A 14 -22.17 8.37 -62.68
C SER A 14 -20.76 8.12 -62.14
N ALA A 15 -19.72 8.68 -62.78
CA ALA A 15 -18.34 8.63 -62.27
C ALA A 15 -18.16 9.45 -60.98
N LEU A 16 -18.86 10.59 -60.86
CA LEU A 16 -18.86 11.40 -59.64
C LEU A 16 -19.57 10.70 -58.47
N VAL A 17 -20.69 10.01 -58.75
CA VAL A 17 -21.42 9.20 -57.76
C VAL A 17 -20.63 7.96 -57.34
N ALA A 18 -19.90 7.33 -58.27
CA ALA A 18 -19.01 6.20 -57.95
C ALA A 18 -17.78 6.61 -57.12
N GLY A 19 -17.35 7.88 -57.17
CA GLY A 19 -16.28 8.43 -56.33
C GLY A 19 -16.66 8.64 -54.87
N LEU A 20 -17.96 8.75 -54.56
CA LEU A 20 -18.46 9.01 -53.20
C LEU A 20 -18.50 7.75 -52.30
N THR A 21 -18.27 6.55 -52.83
CA THR A 21 -18.24 5.31 -52.03
C THR A 21 -16.85 4.97 -51.49
N SER A 22 -15.79 5.66 -51.93
CA SER A 22 -14.41 5.43 -51.46
C SER A 22 -14.04 6.19 -50.18
N CYS A 23 -14.88 7.10 -49.71
CA CYS A 23 -14.59 7.93 -48.53
C CYS A 23 -15.00 7.29 -47.18
N LYS A 24 -15.36 6.00 -47.15
CA LYS A 24 -15.65 5.33 -45.86
C LYS A 24 -14.41 4.85 -45.11
N LYS A 25 -13.23 4.77 -45.75
CA LYS A 25 -11.97 4.33 -45.08
C LYS A 25 -11.06 5.46 -44.61
N TRP A 26 -11.32 6.71 -44.98
CA TRP A 26 -10.45 7.84 -44.63
C TRP A 26 -10.89 8.59 -43.37
N LEU A 27 -12.13 8.36 -42.89
CA LEU A 27 -12.66 8.95 -41.66
C LEU A 27 -12.64 7.99 -40.46
N ASP A 28 -11.98 6.84 -40.58
CA ASP A 28 -11.77 5.89 -39.48
C ASP A 28 -10.59 6.33 -38.60
N VAL A 29 -10.54 7.64 -38.29
CA VAL A 29 -9.57 8.28 -37.39
C VAL A 29 -10.23 8.70 -36.07
N ASN A 30 -11.39 8.12 -35.75
CA ASN A 30 -12.15 8.42 -34.54
C ASN A 30 -11.66 7.67 -33.28
N GLU A 31 -10.60 6.88 -33.39
CA GLU A 31 -9.84 6.47 -32.20
C GLU A 31 -8.83 7.56 -31.87
N ASP A 32 -9.26 8.53 -31.06
CA ASP A 32 -8.35 9.44 -30.39
C ASP A 32 -7.41 8.61 -29.51
N LYS A 33 -6.17 8.42 -29.96
CA LYS A 33 -5.13 7.69 -29.22
C LYS A 33 -4.76 8.37 -27.91
N ASP A 34 -5.01 9.68 -27.81
CA ASP A 34 -4.69 10.48 -26.63
C ASP A 34 -5.88 10.58 -25.67
N ASN A 35 -7.11 10.29 -26.15
CA ASN A 35 -8.33 10.17 -25.33
C ASN A 35 -9.11 8.88 -25.66
N PRO A 36 -8.56 7.69 -25.31
CA PRO A 36 -9.23 6.44 -25.61
C PRO A 36 -10.58 6.37 -24.89
N ASN A 37 -11.65 6.26 -25.66
CA ASN A 37 -12.98 6.00 -25.11
C ASN A 37 -13.12 4.51 -24.79
N ASN A 38 -14.15 4.15 -24.01
CA ASN A 38 -14.38 2.78 -23.56
C ASN A 38 -14.44 1.71 -24.68
N GLN A 39 -14.72 2.12 -25.93
CA GLN A 39 -14.81 1.24 -27.09
C GLN A 39 -13.44 0.96 -27.75
N SER A 40 -12.48 1.87 -27.62
CA SER A 40 -11.13 1.78 -28.20
C SER A 40 -10.09 1.11 -27.27
N VAL A 41 -10.37 1.03 -25.96
CA VAL A 41 -9.43 0.45 -25.00
C VAL A 41 -9.35 -1.07 -25.15
N LEU A 42 -8.15 -1.57 -25.44
CA LEU A 42 -7.86 -3.01 -25.47
C LEU A 42 -8.11 -3.66 -24.10
N VAL A 43 -8.64 -4.89 -24.09
CA VAL A 43 -8.91 -5.62 -22.84
C VAL A 43 -7.63 -5.83 -22.04
N GLU A 44 -6.51 -6.08 -22.73
CA GLU A 44 -5.19 -6.24 -22.11
C GLU A 44 -4.68 -4.98 -21.41
N ASN A 45 -5.17 -3.78 -21.76
CA ASN A 45 -4.77 -2.52 -21.12
C ASN A 45 -5.58 -2.23 -19.84
N ARG A 46 -6.76 -2.84 -19.67
CA ARG A 46 -7.61 -2.63 -18.49
C ARG A 46 -7.10 -3.36 -17.25
N LEU A 47 -6.55 -4.56 -17.42
CA LEU A 47 -6.10 -5.38 -16.29
C LEU A 47 -4.89 -4.78 -15.54
N PRO A 48 -3.84 -4.24 -16.21
CA PRO A 48 -2.75 -3.54 -15.52
C PRO A 48 -3.25 -2.34 -14.71
N TRP A 49 -4.19 -1.58 -15.26
CA TRP A 49 -4.83 -0.45 -14.57
C TRP A 49 -5.57 -0.91 -13.31
N ILE A 50 -6.43 -1.92 -13.44
CA ILE A 50 -7.17 -2.52 -12.32
C ILE A 50 -6.22 -3.02 -11.23
N GLN A 51 -5.15 -3.72 -11.59
CA GLN A 51 -4.14 -4.21 -10.64
C GLN A 51 -3.42 -3.08 -9.92
N HIS A 52 -2.97 -2.05 -10.65
CA HIS A 52 -2.32 -0.87 -10.07
C HIS A 52 -3.22 -0.16 -9.07
N PHE A 53 -4.45 0.17 -9.47
CA PHE A 53 -5.38 0.88 -8.58
C PHE A 53 -5.89 0.01 -7.45
N TYR A 54 -5.99 -1.30 -7.63
CA TYR A 54 -6.30 -2.20 -6.52
C TYR A 54 -5.17 -2.21 -5.49
N MET A 55 -3.91 -2.32 -5.93
CA MET A 55 -2.76 -2.20 -5.03
C MET A 55 -2.76 -0.87 -4.27
N TYR A 56 -3.08 0.23 -4.95
CA TYR A 56 -3.20 1.54 -4.31
C TYR A 56 -4.34 1.60 -3.29
N SER A 57 -5.53 1.12 -3.69
CA SER A 57 -6.74 1.11 -2.85
C SER A 57 -6.57 0.24 -1.61
N ALA A 58 -6.09 -0.99 -1.78
CA ALA A 58 -5.76 -1.87 -0.68
C ALA A 58 -4.60 -1.30 0.18
N GLY A 59 -3.64 -0.61 -0.42
CA GLY A 59 -2.56 0.10 0.29
C GLY A 59 -3.05 1.21 1.23
N VAL A 60 -3.99 2.05 0.76
CA VAL A 60 -4.61 3.05 1.64
C VAL A 60 -5.44 2.37 2.72
N THR A 61 -6.21 1.34 2.38
CA THR A 61 -7.02 0.57 3.33
C THR A 61 -6.14 -0.04 4.43
N ASN A 62 -5.02 -0.67 4.07
CA ASN A 62 -4.05 -1.24 4.99
C ASN A 62 -3.51 -0.19 5.96
N PHE A 63 -3.05 0.96 5.45
CA PHE A 63 -2.55 2.03 6.31
C PHE A 63 -3.64 2.57 7.27
N ARG A 64 -4.86 2.79 6.77
CA ARG A 64 -5.97 3.35 7.55
C ARG A 64 -6.44 2.41 8.65
N THR A 65 -6.57 1.12 8.34
CA THR A 65 -6.94 0.11 9.33
C THR A 65 -5.82 -0.15 10.32
N ALA A 66 -4.55 -0.17 9.88
CA ALA A 66 -3.39 -0.25 10.77
C ALA A 66 -3.30 0.96 11.72
N ALA A 67 -3.62 2.16 11.23
CA ALA A 67 -3.73 3.37 12.05
C ALA A 67 -4.83 3.26 13.11
N GLN A 68 -6.01 2.76 12.75
CA GLN A 68 -7.13 2.55 13.69
C GLN A 68 -6.83 1.44 14.71
N ALA A 69 -6.13 0.39 14.28
CA ALA A 69 -5.66 -0.71 15.14
C ALA A 69 -4.46 -0.33 16.03
N GLY A 70 -3.90 0.87 15.83
CA GLY A 70 -2.81 1.40 16.64
C GLY A 70 -1.43 0.87 16.34
N LEU A 71 -1.22 0.34 15.14
CA LEU A 71 0.10 -0.11 14.70
C LEU A 71 1.05 1.05 14.36
N TYR A 72 0.49 2.19 13.96
CA TYR A 72 1.24 3.37 13.56
C TYR A 72 0.82 4.61 14.32
N TYR A 73 1.80 5.48 14.54
CA TYR A 73 1.62 6.85 14.98
C TYR A 73 1.76 7.80 13.79
N SER A 74 0.92 8.82 13.71
CA SER A 74 1.05 9.93 12.77
C SER A 74 1.06 11.27 13.49
N ASN A 75 2.01 12.14 13.14
CA ASN A 75 1.97 13.56 13.53
C ASN A 75 1.26 14.45 12.48
N SER A 76 0.75 13.89 11.38
CA SER A 76 -0.05 14.65 10.43
C SER A 76 -1.39 15.05 11.04
N ALA A 77 -1.67 16.36 11.11
CA ALA A 77 -2.90 16.93 11.67
C ALA A 77 -4.14 16.77 10.77
N ASN A 78 -3.98 16.20 9.57
CA ASN A 78 -5.08 15.95 8.64
C ASN A 78 -5.72 14.56 8.88
N THR A 79 -6.11 13.89 7.80
CA THR A 79 -6.63 12.53 7.69
C THR A 79 -5.95 11.47 8.57
N ASN A 80 -4.66 11.56 8.87
CA ASN A 80 -3.92 10.50 9.59
C ASN A 80 -3.89 10.69 11.13
N SER A 81 -4.43 11.80 11.64
CA SER A 81 -4.43 12.11 13.08
C SER A 81 -5.28 11.15 13.93
N VAL A 82 -6.13 10.31 13.31
CA VAL A 82 -6.94 9.30 14.01
C VAL A 82 -6.09 8.30 14.79
N THR A 83 -4.84 8.07 14.35
CA THR A 83 -3.84 7.22 15.04
C THR A 83 -3.62 7.61 16.50
N THR A 84 -3.89 8.87 16.87
CA THR A 84 -3.63 9.40 18.21
C THR A 84 -4.78 10.18 18.81
N THR A 85 -5.67 10.72 17.97
CA THR A 85 -6.74 11.63 18.43
C THR A 85 -8.14 11.01 18.42
N TRP A 86 -8.32 9.88 17.72
CA TRP A 86 -9.66 9.30 17.48
C TRP A 86 -10.65 10.30 16.86
N LYS A 87 -10.15 11.34 16.19
CA LYS A 87 -10.94 12.35 15.48
C LYS A 87 -10.86 12.08 13.97
N PRO A 88 -11.75 11.23 13.40
CA PRO A 88 -11.71 10.91 11.99
C PRO A 88 -12.04 12.15 11.14
N ALA A 89 -11.14 12.53 10.24
CA ALA A 89 -11.45 13.51 9.20
C ALA A 89 -12.16 12.83 8.02
N ALA A 90 -12.93 13.59 7.23
CA ALA A 90 -13.70 13.04 6.10
C ALA A 90 -12.84 12.21 5.12
N GLY A 91 -11.63 12.67 4.79
CA GLY A 91 -10.72 11.91 3.93
C GLY A 91 -10.36 10.51 4.45
N LEU A 92 -10.48 10.25 5.75
CA LEU A 92 -10.12 8.96 6.35
C LEU A 92 -11.11 7.89 5.86
N THR A 93 -12.38 8.28 5.78
CA THR A 93 -13.49 7.42 5.42
C THR A 93 -13.74 7.43 3.91
N THR A 94 -13.42 8.50 3.18
CA THR A 94 -13.73 8.58 1.74
C THR A 94 -12.63 8.06 0.82
N THR A 95 -11.34 8.12 1.20
CA THR A 95 -10.24 7.76 0.27
C THR A 95 -10.23 6.27 -0.13
N PRO A 96 -10.38 5.28 0.78
CA PRO A 96 -10.45 3.88 0.36
C PRO A 96 -11.60 3.62 -0.61
N TYR A 97 -12.78 4.16 -0.29
CA TYR A 97 -13.95 4.12 -1.17
C TYR A 97 -13.67 4.74 -2.55
N GLN A 98 -13.15 5.96 -2.59
CA GLN A 98 -12.86 6.69 -3.84
C GLN A 98 -11.87 5.90 -4.71
N THR A 99 -10.76 5.44 -4.13
CA THR A 99 -9.71 4.73 -4.87
C THR A 99 -10.20 3.42 -5.46
N PHE A 100 -11.03 2.67 -4.74
CA PHE A 100 -11.65 1.47 -5.28
C PHE A 100 -12.67 1.80 -6.38
N PHE A 101 -13.67 2.64 -6.12
CA PHE A 101 -14.76 2.86 -7.07
C PHE A 101 -14.31 3.60 -8.34
N VAL A 102 -13.42 4.58 -8.21
CA VAL A 102 -12.91 5.37 -9.34
C VAL A 102 -11.79 4.64 -10.07
N GLY A 103 -10.84 4.04 -9.35
CA GLY A 103 -9.65 3.44 -9.94
C GLY A 103 -9.84 2.00 -10.42
N VAL A 104 -10.67 1.22 -9.71
CA VAL A 104 -10.83 -0.22 -9.96
C VAL A 104 -12.21 -0.52 -10.52
N SER A 105 -13.27 -0.22 -9.76
CA SER A 105 -14.63 -0.68 -10.03
C SER A 105 -15.19 -0.14 -11.34
N SER A 106 -14.81 1.09 -11.71
CA SER A 106 -15.17 1.75 -12.97
C SER A 106 -14.77 0.97 -14.22
N ASN A 107 -13.78 0.07 -14.12
CA ASN A 107 -13.27 -0.72 -15.24
C ASN A 107 -13.75 -2.18 -15.25
N LEU A 108 -14.34 -2.68 -14.16
CA LEU A 108 -14.63 -4.12 -14.01
C LEU A 108 -15.71 -4.61 -14.98
N THR A 109 -16.83 -3.89 -15.06
CA THR A 109 -17.96 -4.26 -15.93
C THR A 109 -17.58 -4.14 -17.40
N ASP A 110 -16.89 -3.05 -17.77
CA ASP A 110 -16.43 -2.83 -19.14
C ASP A 110 -15.40 -3.89 -19.57
N MET A 111 -14.44 -4.25 -18.70
CA MET A 111 -13.49 -5.32 -18.98
C MET A 111 -14.19 -6.67 -19.15
N TYR A 112 -15.18 -6.98 -18.30
CA TYR A 112 -15.93 -8.23 -18.36
C TYR A 112 -16.71 -8.38 -19.66
N GLU A 113 -17.50 -7.36 -20.05
CA GLU A 113 -18.32 -7.43 -21.27
C GLU A 113 -17.45 -7.38 -22.55
N LEU A 114 -16.38 -6.58 -22.56
CA LEU A 114 -15.44 -6.57 -23.68
C LEU A 114 -14.75 -7.93 -23.83
N ALA A 115 -14.25 -8.51 -22.73
CA ALA A 115 -13.64 -9.83 -22.73
C ALA A 115 -14.61 -10.91 -23.24
N LYS A 116 -15.88 -10.85 -22.80
CA LYS A 116 -16.94 -11.75 -23.23
C LYS A 116 -17.20 -11.67 -24.73
N SER A 117 -17.27 -10.46 -25.29
CA SER A 117 -17.45 -10.26 -26.75
C SER A 117 -16.29 -10.78 -27.60
N LYS A 118 -15.11 -10.97 -27.00
CA LYS A 118 -13.89 -11.47 -27.65
C LYS A 118 -13.59 -12.93 -27.32
N GLY A 119 -14.45 -13.61 -26.55
CA GLY A 119 -14.19 -14.97 -26.06
C GLY A 119 -12.97 -15.09 -25.14
N ALA A 120 -12.57 -13.98 -24.51
CA ALA A 120 -11.39 -13.85 -23.67
C ALA A 120 -11.70 -14.20 -22.20
N TYR A 121 -12.10 -15.45 -21.95
CA TYR A 121 -12.63 -15.88 -20.65
C TYR A 121 -11.71 -15.63 -19.45
N HIS A 122 -10.38 -15.56 -19.66
CA HIS A 122 -9.43 -15.32 -18.55
C HIS A 122 -9.50 -13.88 -18.05
N TYR A 123 -9.76 -12.90 -18.92
CA TYR A 123 -10.01 -11.52 -18.50
C TYR A 123 -11.36 -11.37 -17.79
N MET A 124 -12.40 -12.11 -18.22
CA MET A 124 -13.66 -12.18 -17.48
C MET A 124 -13.44 -12.73 -16.06
N ALA A 125 -12.61 -13.76 -15.93
CA ALA A 125 -12.27 -14.34 -14.64
C ALA A 125 -11.52 -13.34 -13.74
N ALA A 126 -10.52 -12.64 -14.27
CA ALA A 126 -9.79 -11.61 -13.56
C ALA A 126 -10.71 -10.46 -13.08
N ALA A 127 -11.67 -10.04 -13.91
CA ALA A 127 -12.68 -9.04 -13.52
C ALA A 127 -13.47 -9.49 -12.29
N ASN A 128 -13.90 -10.76 -12.27
CA ASN A 128 -14.62 -11.33 -11.14
C ASN A 128 -13.76 -11.42 -9.87
N VAL A 129 -12.45 -11.70 -9.99
CA VAL A 129 -11.53 -11.73 -8.84
C VAL A 129 -11.40 -10.34 -8.22
N PHE A 130 -11.12 -9.31 -9.02
CA PHE A 130 -10.99 -7.94 -8.51
C PHE A 130 -12.32 -7.36 -8.00
N HIS A 131 -13.44 -7.78 -8.58
CA HIS A 131 -14.76 -7.49 -8.02
C HIS A 131 -14.92 -8.07 -6.62
N ALA A 132 -14.58 -9.34 -6.41
CA ALA A 132 -14.67 -9.98 -5.11
C ALA A 132 -13.70 -9.37 -4.09
N LEU A 133 -12.45 -9.09 -4.50
CA LEU A 133 -11.44 -8.44 -3.65
C LEU A 133 -11.92 -7.07 -3.15
N GLY A 134 -12.33 -6.20 -4.07
CA GLY A 134 -12.69 -4.83 -3.74
C GLY A 134 -14.01 -4.70 -2.99
N PHE A 135 -15.07 -5.42 -3.41
CA PHE A 135 -16.34 -5.36 -2.67
C PHE A 135 -16.28 -6.04 -1.30
N MET A 136 -15.45 -7.07 -1.13
CA MET A 136 -15.20 -7.62 0.22
C MET A 136 -14.42 -6.64 1.11
N GLU A 137 -13.44 -5.93 0.55
CA GLU A 137 -12.73 -4.86 1.26
C GLU A 137 -13.68 -3.75 1.70
N MET A 138 -14.54 -3.27 0.80
CA MET A 138 -15.54 -2.25 1.12
C MET A 138 -16.56 -2.76 2.14
N LEU A 139 -16.96 -4.04 2.10
CA LEU A 139 -17.87 -4.64 3.08
C LEU A 139 -17.23 -4.68 4.47
N ASP A 140 -15.95 -5.02 4.58
CA ASP A 140 -15.23 -5.04 5.85
C ASP A 140 -15.13 -3.63 6.46
N LEU A 141 -14.93 -2.60 5.63
CA LEU A 141 -14.75 -1.22 6.08
C LEU A 141 -16.05 -0.49 6.39
N TYR A 142 -17.05 -0.63 5.52
CA TYR A 142 -18.24 0.23 5.51
C TYR A 142 -19.55 -0.52 5.77
N GLY A 143 -19.53 -1.85 5.65
CA GLY A 143 -20.73 -2.67 5.82
C GLY A 143 -21.61 -2.69 4.57
N GLU A 144 -22.93 -2.55 4.78
CA GLU A 144 -23.93 -2.65 3.72
C GLU A 144 -23.81 -1.47 2.74
N MET A 145 -23.83 -1.76 1.45
CA MET A 145 -23.66 -0.78 0.36
C MET A 145 -24.32 -1.31 -0.91
N PRO A 146 -24.47 -0.50 -1.97
CA PRO A 146 -24.86 -1.01 -3.26
C PRO A 146 -23.87 -2.03 -3.81
N TYR A 147 -24.38 -3.18 -4.25
CA TYR A 147 -23.57 -4.25 -4.84
C TYR A 147 -24.19 -4.78 -6.12
N THR A 148 -25.45 -5.22 -6.07
CA THR A 148 -26.18 -5.77 -7.23
C THR A 148 -26.46 -4.71 -8.29
N ASP A 149 -26.76 -3.49 -7.85
CA ASP A 149 -27.03 -2.35 -8.73
C ASP A 149 -25.78 -1.46 -8.96
N ALA A 150 -24.64 -1.80 -8.35
CA ALA A 150 -23.41 -1.02 -8.47
C ALA A 150 -22.79 -1.18 -9.87
N THR A 151 -22.00 -0.19 -10.31
CA THR A 151 -21.22 -0.19 -11.57
C THR A 151 -22.00 -0.07 -12.88
N TYR A 152 -23.34 -0.08 -12.85
CA TYR A 152 -24.19 0.02 -14.06
C TYR A 152 -24.72 1.42 -14.37
N GLY A 153 -24.19 2.46 -13.71
CA GLY A 153 -24.65 3.84 -13.90
C GLY A 153 -26.06 4.12 -13.37
N ASN A 154 -26.61 3.26 -12.50
CA ASN A 154 -27.89 3.51 -11.84
C ASN A 154 -27.76 4.74 -10.91
N PRO A 155 -28.54 5.83 -11.12
CA PRO A 155 -28.46 7.03 -10.29
C PRO A 155 -29.07 6.85 -8.89
N SER A 156 -29.79 5.75 -8.64
CA SER A 156 -30.41 5.45 -7.35
C SER A 156 -30.24 3.96 -7.00
N PRO A 157 -29.01 3.49 -6.79
CA PRO A 157 -28.75 2.08 -6.54
C PRO A 157 -29.17 1.71 -5.11
N LYS A 158 -29.84 0.56 -4.95
CA LYS A 158 -30.26 0.10 -3.62
C LYS A 158 -29.07 -0.44 -2.83
N TYR A 159 -29.19 -0.43 -1.51
CA TYR A 159 -28.21 -1.08 -0.63
C TYR A 159 -28.50 -2.58 -0.55
N ASP A 160 -27.44 -3.38 -0.68
CA ASP A 160 -27.50 -4.82 -0.45
C ASP A 160 -27.07 -5.16 0.98
N LYS A 161 -27.70 -6.19 1.54
CA LYS A 161 -27.36 -6.70 2.88
C LYS A 161 -25.99 -7.36 2.88
N GLY A 162 -25.29 -7.29 4.02
CA GLY A 162 -23.91 -7.80 4.12
C GLY A 162 -23.77 -9.28 3.71
N ARG A 163 -24.79 -10.11 4.00
CA ARG A 163 -24.84 -11.51 3.56
C ARG A 163 -24.88 -11.64 2.03
N ALA A 164 -25.73 -10.85 1.36
CA ALA A 164 -25.86 -10.88 -0.10
C ALA A 164 -24.56 -10.44 -0.78
N ILE A 165 -23.87 -9.43 -0.24
CA ILE A 165 -22.57 -8.97 -0.73
C ILE A 165 -21.51 -10.07 -0.58
N TYR A 166 -21.43 -10.69 0.61
CA TYR A 166 -20.51 -11.79 0.88
C TYR A 166 -20.75 -12.97 -0.07
N GLU A 167 -21.99 -13.46 -0.16
CA GLU A 167 -22.37 -14.58 -1.03
C GLU A 167 -22.13 -14.24 -2.51
N GLY A 168 -22.38 -13.00 -2.91
CA GLY A 168 -22.06 -12.46 -4.23
C GLY A 168 -20.56 -12.53 -4.54
N CYS A 169 -19.70 -12.11 -3.61
CA CYS A 169 -18.24 -12.19 -3.77
C CYS A 169 -17.78 -13.66 -3.87
N MET A 170 -18.34 -14.56 -3.06
CA MET A 170 -18.07 -16.00 -3.16
C MET A 170 -18.50 -16.59 -4.51
N ALA A 171 -19.66 -16.16 -5.03
CA ALA A 171 -20.15 -16.56 -6.35
C ALA A 171 -19.25 -16.03 -7.48
N LYS A 172 -18.74 -14.80 -7.38
CA LYS A 172 -17.76 -14.24 -8.32
C LYS A 172 -16.48 -15.07 -8.35
N LEU A 173 -15.94 -15.48 -7.19
CA LEU A 173 -14.77 -16.36 -7.12
C LEU A 173 -15.04 -17.75 -7.72
N ASN A 174 -16.23 -18.33 -7.50
CA ASN A 174 -16.63 -19.60 -8.14
C ASN A 174 -16.70 -19.46 -9.66
N GLY A 175 -17.31 -18.38 -10.16
CA GLY A 175 -17.37 -18.06 -11.57
C GLY A 175 -15.99 -17.87 -12.18
N ALA A 176 -15.08 -17.19 -11.48
CA ALA A 176 -13.69 -17.01 -11.90
C ALA A 176 -12.96 -18.35 -12.06
N ILE A 177 -13.08 -19.27 -11.10
CA ILE A 177 -12.49 -20.63 -11.20
C ILE A 177 -12.97 -21.34 -12.48
N GLY A 178 -14.28 -21.29 -12.76
CA GLY A 178 -14.84 -21.90 -13.96
C GLY A 178 -14.36 -21.24 -15.26
N LEU A 179 -14.24 -19.92 -15.28
CA LEU A 179 -13.78 -19.15 -16.44
C LEU A 179 -12.29 -19.36 -16.71
N PHE A 180 -11.45 -19.43 -15.68
CA PHE A 180 -10.04 -19.77 -15.80
C PHE A 180 -9.83 -21.17 -16.39
N GLY A 181 -10.71 -22.12 -16.05
CA GLY A 181 -10.68 -23.48 -16.62
C GLY A 181 -11.16 -23.60 -18.07
N LYS A 182 -11.63 -22.51 -18.71
CA LYS A 182 -12.07 -22.55 -20.11
C LYS A 182 -10.92 -22.30 -21.08
N THR A 183 -10.93 -23.05 -22.18
CA THR A 183 -10.15 -22.75 -23.38
C THR A 183 -10.61 -21.42 -23.97
N GLN A 184 -9.68 -20.50 -24.23
CA GLN A 184 -9.98 -19.23 -24.89
C GLN A 184 -10.47 -19.46 -26.33
N GLU A 185 -11.32 -18.58 -26.86
CA GLU A 185 -11.71 -18.65 -28.27
C GLU A 185 -10.55 -18.28 -29.21
N ALA A 186 -10.64 -18.70 -30.48
CA ALA A 186 -9.62 -18.39 -31.48
C ALA A 186 -9.50 -16.87 -31.68
N GLY A 187 -8.29 -16.33 -31.51
CA GLY A 187 -8.03 -14.89 -31.63
C GLY A 187 -8.33 -14.07 -30.36
N ALA A 188 -8.77 -14.71 -29.27
CA ALA A 188 -8.92 -14.04 -27.99
C ALA A 188 -7.55 -13.54 -27.46
N PRO A 189 -7.47 -12.31 -26.91
CA PRO A 189 -6.26 -11.80 -26.29
C PRO A 189 -5.76 -12.69 -25.15
N ALA A 190 -4.46 -12.99 -25.15
CA ALA A 190 -3.82 -13.72 -24.07
C ALA A 190 -3.77 -12.89 -22.78
N LEU A 191 -3.82 -13.54 -21.62
CA LEU A 191 -3.78 -12.84 -20.32
C LEU A 191 -2.41 -12.20 -20.01
N THR A 192 -1.32 -12.80 -20.51
CA THR A 192 0.07 -12.45 -20.16
C THR A 192 0.43 -10.96 -20.30
N PRO A 193 0.06 -10.22 -21.36
CA PRO A 193 0.41 -8.81 -21.49
C PRO A 193 -0.23 -7.92 -20.42
N GLY A 194 -1.41 -8.31 -19.92
CA GLY A 194 -2.16 -7.53 -18.93
C GLY A 194 -1.93 -7.96 -17.47
N ASP A 195 -1.31 -9.11 -17.22
CA ASP A 195 -1.22 -9.74 -15.90
C ASP A 195 0.16 -9.54 -15.26
N MET A 196 0.22 -8.59 -14.32
CA MET A 196 1.43 -8.30 -13.55
C MET A 196 1.61 -9.25 -12.36
N MET A 197 0.53 -9.88 -11.90
CA MET A 197 0.50 -10.70 -10.67
C MET A 197 0.99 -12.12 -10.90
N HIS A 198 0.51 -12.77 -11.96
CA HIS A 198 0.79 -14.18 -12.25
C HIS A 198 1.39 -14.42 -13.63
N LYS A 199 1.62 -13.36 -14.42
CA LYS A 199 2.28 -13.42 -15.74
C LYS A 199 1.58 -14.37 -16.72
N GLY A 200 0.25 -14.47 -16.63
CA GLY A 200 -0.58 -15.36 -17.42
C GLY A 200 -0.70 -16.78 -16.86
N ASN A 201 -0.12 -17.09 -15.69
CA ASN A 201 -0.25 -18.42 -15.08
C ASN A 201 -1.64 -18.60 -14.44
N VAL A 202 -2.52 -19.27 -15.19
CA VAL A 202 -3.91 -19.50 -14.81
C VAL A 202 -4.06 -20.39 -13.56
N ASP A 203 -3.15 -21.35 -13.34
CA ASP A 203 -3.21 -22.21 -12.15
C ASP A 203 -3.01 -21.40 -10.86
N LYS A 204 -2.14 -20.38 -10.90
CA LYS A 204 -1.96 -19.48 -9.75
C LYS A 204 -3.19 -18.59 -9.52
N TRP A 205 -3.86 -18.13 -10.57
CA TRP A 205 -5.14 -17.43 -10.45
C TRP A 205 -6.23 -18.31 -9.82
N ILE A 206 -6.31 -19.59 -10.19
CA ILE A 206 -7.25 -20.54 -9.58
C ILE A 206 -6.91 -20.75 -8.10
N LYS A 207 -5.63 -20.93 -7.75
CA LYS A 207 -5.19 -21.02 -6.35
C LYS A 207 -5.53 -19.76 -5.55
N LEU A 208 -5.33 -18.57 -6.12
CA LEU A 208 -5.76 -17.30 -5.53
C LEU A 208 -7.26 -17.32 -5.20
N CYS A 209 -8.11 -17.74 -6.14
CA CYS A 209 -9.55 -17.83 -5.90
C CYS A 209 -9.90 -18.76 -4.73
N TRP A 210 -9.27 -19.93 -4.65
CA TRP A 210 -9.47 -20.86 -3.54
C TRP A 210 -8.98 -20.32 -2.20
N GLY A 211 -7.81 -19.68 -2.18
CA GLY A 211 -7.28 -19.07 -0.97
C GLY A 211 -8.10 -17.88 -0.49
N LEU A 212 -8.63 -17.05 -1.40
CA LEU A 212 -9.57 -15.98 -1.04
C LEU A 212 -10.87 -16.53 -0.46
N LYS A 213 -11.40 -17.63 -1.01
CA LYS A 213 -12.55 -18.34 -0.40
C LYS A 213 -12.24 -18.79 1.03
N ALA A 214 -11.05 -19.37 1.27
CA ALA A 214 -10.61 -19.74 2.62
C ALA A 214 -10.53 -18.53 3.57
N ARG A 215 -9.90 -17.43 3.12
CA ARG A 215 -9.82 -16.15 3.86
C ARG A 215 -11.21 -15.65 4.24
N TYR A 216 -12.14 -15.60 3.29
CA TYR A 216 -13.47 -15.06 3.50
C TYR A 216 -14.31 -15.95 4.42
N MET A 217 -14.23 -17.27 4.26
CA MET A 217 -14.91 -18.22 5.16
C MET A 217 -14.39 -18.12 6.60
N LEU A 218 -13.09 -17.87 6.82
CA LEU A 218 -12.55 -17.70 8.17
C LEU A 218 -13.13 -16.48 8.90
N LYS A 219 -13.48 -15.41 8.18
CA LYS A 219 -14.11 -14.21 8.77
C LYS A 219 -15.43 -14.53 9.49
N LEU A 220 -16.10 -15.61 9.07
CA LEU A 220 -17.35 -16.08 9.67
C LEU A 220 -17.13 -16.93 10.93
N SER A 221 -15.89 -17.09 11.41
CA SER A 221 -15.54 -17.97 12.55
C SER A 221 -16.24 -17.69 13.88
N LYS A 222 -16.83 -16.50 14.05
CA LYS A 222 -17.66 -16.16 15.21
C LYS A 222 -19.17 -16.29 14.96
N LYS A 223 -19.58 -16.76 13.77
CA LYS A 223 -20.97 -17.02 13.38
C LYS A 223 -21.17 -18.52 13.24
N SER A 224 -21.56 -19.18 14.32
CA SER A 224 -21.60 -20.65 14.39
C SER A 224 -22.51 -21.31 13.36
N ASP A 225 -23.54 -20.61 12.92
CA ASP A 225 -24.49 -21.03 11.86
C ASP A 225 -23.90 -20.98 10.45
N LEU A 226 -22.83 -20.20 10.24
CA LEU A 226 -22.19 -20.02 8.93
C LEU A 226 -20.76 -20.56 8.86
N TYR A 227 -20.08 -20.71 10.00
CA TYR A 227 -18.72 -21.22 10.05
C TYR A 227 -18.67 -22.71 9.69
N ASN A 228 -17.78 -23.08 8.76
CA ASN A 228 -17.56 -24.47 8.38
C ASN A 228 -16.06 -24.75 8.22
N ALA A 229 -15.48 -25.41 9.21
CA ALA A 229 -14.05 -25.71 9.26
C ALA A 229 -13.58 -26.59 8.08
N ASP A 230 -14.37 -27.63 7.73
CA ASP A 230 -13.98 -28.57 6.68
C ASP A 230 -14.00 -27.94 5.28
N SER A 231 -14.92 -27.00 5.05
CA SER A 231 -14.98 -26.21 3.80
C SER A 231 -13.77 -25.28 3.67
N ILE A 232 -13.29 -24.70 4.78
CA ILE A 232 -12.07 -23.89 4.79
C ILE A 232 -10.87 -24.78 4.47
N LEU A 233 -10.72 -25.92 5.14
CA LEU A 233 -9.63 -26.88 4.88
C LEU A 233 -9.64 -27.38 3.43
N PHE A 234 -10.82 -27.63 2.85
CA PHE A 234 -10.96 -27.98 1.44
C PHE A 234 -10.48 -26.86 0.51
N CYS A 235 -10.83 -25.61 0.80
CA CYS A 235 -10.35 -24.47 0.04
C CYS A 235 -8.82 -24.30 0.18
N LEU A 236 -8.27 -24.48 1.39
CA LEU A 236 -6.83 -24.42 1.64
C LEU A 236 -6.05 -25.48 0.86
N ALA A 237 -6.57 -26.70 0.77
CA ALA A 237 -5.96 -27.78 -0.02
C ALA A 237 -5.91 -27.49 -1.54
N LYS A 238 -6.70 -26.51 -2.01
CA LYS A 238 -6.73 -26.05 -3.41
C LYS A 238 -6.12 -24.66 -3.62
N GLY A 239 -5.79 -23.97 -2.52
CA GLY A 239 -5.18 -22.64 -2.53
C GLY A 239 -3.67 -22.69 -2.76
N PRO A 240 -2.95 -21.59 -2.49
CA PRO A 240 -1.49 -21.57 -2.50
C PRO A 240 -0.89 -22.69 -1.64
N GLN A 241 0.08 -23.43 -2.17
CA GLN A 241 0.74 -24.56 -1.48
C GLN A 241 2.21 -24.29 -1.11
N SER A 242 2.77 -23.18 -1.59
CA SER A 242 4.13 -22.72 -1.27
C SER A 242 4.26 -21.22 -1.58
N ASN A 243 5.37 -20.60 -1.17
CA ASN A 243 5.68 -19.21 -1.53
C ASN A 243 5.71 -18.96 -3.05
N ALA A 244 5.99 -19.98 -3.86
CA ALA A 244 5.94 -19.86 -5.32
C ALA A 244 4.51 -19.63 -5.85
N ASP A 245 3.47 -19.94 -5.07
CA ASP A 245 2.07 -19.73 -5.41
C ASP A 245 1.50 -18.39 -4.89
N ASN A 246 2.32 -17.56 -4.23
CA ASN A 246 1.87 -16.27 -3.71
C ASN A 246 1.30 -15.39 -4.84
N ALA A 247 0.23 -14.67 -4.52
CA ALA A 247 -0.33 -13.61 -5.34
C ALA A 247 0.23 -12.27 -4.87
N ILE A 248 1.18 -11.76 -5.64
CA ILE A 248 1.91 -10.53 -5.34
C ILE A 248 1.83 -9.57 -6.53
N LEU A 249 1.65 -8.29 -6.25
CA LEU A 249 1.82 -7.22 -7.22
C LEU A 249 3.21 -6.59 -7.01
N PRO A 250 4.03 -6.45 -8.06
CA PRO A 250 5.40 -6.00 -7.89
C PRO A 250 5.47 -4.51 -7.52
N GLY A 251 6.25 -4.18 -6.50
CA GLY A 251 6.71 -2.82 -6.25
C GLY A 251 8.06 -2.59 -6.92
N LEU A 252 8.22 -1.49 -7.65
CA LEU A 252 9.44 -1.13 -8.38
C LEU A 252 9.86 0.30 -8.06
N ASN A 253 11.11 0.63 -8.42
CA ASN A 253 11.68 1.96 -8.27
C ASN A 253 12.43 2.41 -9.54
N ASN A 254 11.86 2.10 -10.71
CA ASN A 254 12.50 2.26 -12.02
C ASN A 254 11.78 3.26 -12.95
N SER A 255 10.79 3.99 -12.44
CA SER A 255 10.05 5.01 -13.18
C SER A 255 9.84 6.27 -12.34
N MET A 256 9.93 7.43 -12.99
CA MET A 256 9.55 8.73 -12.41
C MET A 256 8.10 9.12 -12.73
N VAL A 257 7.36 8.25 -13.41
CA VAL A 257 5.96 8.51 -13.78
C VAL A 257 5.11 8.56 -12.52
N LEU A 258 4.28 9.60 -12.46
CA LEU A 258 3.25 9.77 -11.44
C LEU A 258 1.89 9.47 -12.04
N ASP A 259 0.99 8.96 -11.22
CA ASP A 259 -0.38 8.74 -11.59
C ASP A 259 -1.11 10.08 -11.73
N TYR A 260 -1.93 10.24 -12.77
CA TYR A 260 -2.58 11.51 -13.05
C TYR A 260 -3.79 11.79 -12.14
N LEU A 261 -4.40 10.76 -11.53
CA LEU A 261 -5.56 10.92 -10.64
C LEU A 261 -5.13 11.27 -9.22
N ILE A 262 -4.06 10.64 -8.72
CA ILE A 262 -3.65 10.72 -7.32
C ILE A 262 -2.29 11.40 -7.11
N GLY A 263 -1.46 11.54 -8.15
CA GLY A 263 -0.15 12.21 -8.09
C GLY A 263 0.98 11.38 -7.47
N ASP A 264 0.71 10.11 -7.13
CA ASP A 264 1.71 9.21 -6.53
C ASP A 264 2.42 8.36 -7.58
N PRO A 265 3.58 7.75 -7.27
CA PRO A 265 4.31 6.93 -8.22
C PRO A 265 3.51 5.70 -8.67
N VAL A 266 3.47 5.44 -9.98
CA VAL A 266 2.65 4.36 -10.57
C VAL A 266 3.21 2.95 -10.33
N VAL A 267 4.51 2.82 -10.12
CA VAL A 267 5.17 1.51 -10.06
C VAL A 267 5.54 1.05 -8.64
N THR A 268 5.38 1.91 -7.63
CA THR A 268 5.79 1.57 -6.25
C THR A 268 4.72 0.77 -5.52
N ASN A 269 5.12 0.06 -4.47
CA ASN A 269 4.20 -0.62 -3.55
C ASN A 269 3.09 0.34 -3.05
N GLY A 270 1.82 -0.09 -3.10
CA GLY A 270 0.68 0.74 -2.65
C GLY A 270 0.73 1.13 -1.17
N ASN A 271 1.30 0.29 -0.29
CA ASN A 271 1.52 0.63 1.11
C ASN A 271 2.55 1.76 1.26
N PHE A 272 3.58 1.81 0.40
CA PHE A 272 4.60 2.86 0.44
C PHE A 272 3.97 4.24 0.26
N ASN A 273 3.07 4.39 -0.73
CA ASN A 273 2.45 5.66 -1.07
C ASN A 273 1.76 6.35 0.14
N TYR A 274 1.19 5.57 1.07
CA TYR A 274 0.55 6.13 2.27
C TYR A 274 1.41 6.09 3.54
N ALA A 275 2.14 5.00 3.75
CA ALA A 275 2.83 4.77 5.03
C ALA A 275 4.26 5.32 5.05
N ALA A 276 4.93 5.41 3.88
CA ALA A 276 6.37 5.65 3.80
C ALA A 276 6.80 6.67 2.73
N TYR A 277 5.89 7.24 1.94
CA TYR A 277 6.22 8.35 1.03
C TYR A 277 6.55 9.63 1.82
N GLY A 278 5.70 9.94 2.82
CA GLY A 278 5.86 11.09 3.71
C GLY A 278 6.69 10.80 4.96
N ASN A 279 7.03 11.84 5.72
CA ASN A 279 7.85 11.75 6.94
C ASN A 279 7.03 11.76 8.24
N ASN A 280 5.71 11.56 8.13
CA ASN A 280 4.77 11.74 9.25
C ASN A 280 4.53 10.48 10.08
N GLN A 281 4.92 9.30 9.59
CA GLN A 281 4.56 8.02 10.21
C GLN A 281 5.71 7.46 11.07
N ARG A 282 5.38 6.92 12.23
CA ARG A 282 6.31 6.21 13.15
C ARG A 282 5.67 4.91 13.60
N ILE A 283 6.51 3.98 14.08
CA ILE A 283 6.01 2.80 14.79
C ILE A 283 5.43 3.22 16.15
N SER A 284 4.26 2.69 16.51
CA SER A 284 3.69 2.90 17.85
C SER A 284 4.41 2.03 18.89
N GLN A 285 4.30 2.39 20.16
CA GLN A 285 4.78 1.55 21.26
C GLN A 285 4.06 0.19 21.30
N PHE A 286 2.78 0.16 20.92
CA PHE A 286 2.03 -1.08 20.79
C PHE A 286 2.68 -2.02 19.76
N HIS A 287 2.91 -1.55 18.54
CA HIS A 287 3.53 -2.37 17.49
C HIS A 287 4.97 -2.75 17.83
N TYR A 288 5.75 -1.84 18.41
CA TYR A 288 7.08 -2.15 18.92
C TYR A 288 7.04 -3.29 19.95
N ASN A 289 6.12 -3.23 20.93
CA ASN A 289 5.97 -4.25 21.95
C ASN A 289 5.51 -5.60 21.39
N LEU A 290 4.69 -5.62 20.34
CA LEU A 290 4.35 -6.86 19.63
C LEU A 290 5.59 -7.55 19.06
N LEU A 291 6.60 -6.77 18.65
CA LEU A 291 7.82 -7.30 18.05
C LEU A 291 8.91 -7.63 19.08
N THR A 292 8.91 -7.00 20.25
CA THR A 292 10.01 -7.17 21.22
C THR A 292 9.61 -7.91 22.49
N ASN A 293 8.33 -7.92 22.84
CA ASN A 293 7.85 -8.50 24.09
C ASN A 293 6.34 -8.79 24.03
N MET A 294 5.89 -9.53 23.02
CA MET A 294 4.47 -9.80 22.81
C MET A 294 3.88 -10.47 24.05
N ARG A 295 2.93 -9.77 24.72
CA ARG A 295 2.25 -10.26 25.94
C ARG A 295 3.21 -10.67 27.07
N GLY A 296 4.37 -10.01 27.17
CA GLY A 296 5.35 -10.32 28.24
C GLY A 296 6.15 -11.60 28.01
N SER A 297 6.21 -12.11 26.76
CA SER A 297 6.92 -13.34 26.43
C SER A 297 8.44 -13.27 26.61
N ALA A 298 9.01 -12.07 26.70
CA ALA A 298 10.45 -11.81 26.62
C ALA A 298 11.12 -12.35 25.33
N VAL A 299 10.33 -12.60 24.28
CA VAL A 299 10.80 -13.05 22.97
C VAL A 299 10.74 -11.90 21.96
N VAL A 300 11.86 -11.68 21.27
CA VAL A 300 11.94 -10.74 20.15
C VAL A 300 11.61 -11.48 18.85
N ASP A 301 10.64 -10.96 18.12
CA ASP A 301 10.30 -11.39 16.77
C ASP A 301 11.52 -11.16 15.84
N PRO A 302 12.00 -12.19 15.12
CA PRO A 302 13.14 -12.06 14.21
C PRO A 302 12.95 -10.96 13.15
N ARG A 303 11.70 -10.61 12.81
CA ARG A 303 11.34 -9.56 11.84
C ARG A 303 11.46 -8.16 12.40
N MET A 304 11.65 -7.99 13.72
CA MET A 304 11.77 -6.68 14.37
C MET A 304 12.76 -5.78 13.64
N THR A 305 13.93 -6.30 13.25
CA THR A 305 14.97 -5.52 12.56
C THR A 305 14.62 -5.14 11.12
N LYS A 306 13.63 -5.82 10.51
CA LYS A 306 13.11 -5.49 9.17
C LYS A 306 11.93 -4.52 9.24
N ILE A 307 11.14 -4.58 10.31
CA ILE A 307 9.92 -3.77 10.49
C ILE A 307 10.23 -2.44 11.17
N VAL A 308 11.08 -2.42 12.20
CA VAL A 308 11.42 -1.21 12.95
C VAL A 308 12.52 -0.43 12.20
N PRO A 309 12.26 0.81 11.75
CA PRO A 309 13.27 1.60 11.04
C PRO A 309 14.45 1.94 11.95
N ALA A 310 15.62 2.13 11.33
CA ALA A 310 16.81 2.66 11.99
C ALA A 310 17.29 3.93 11.31
N MET A 311 18.09 4.72 12.02
CA MET A 311 18.84 5.85 11.46
C MET A 311 20.29 5.80 11.91
N MET A 312 21.16 6.52 11.19
CA MET A 312 22.54 6.72 11.63
C MET A 312 22.59 7.70 12.80
N THR A 313 23.35 7.33 13.83
CA THR A 313 23.65 8.18 15.00
C THR A 313 25.15 8.21 15.26
N ASN A 314 25.59 9.10 16.16
CA ASN A 314 27.00 9.27 16.51
C ASN A 314 27.93 9.45 15.31
N VAL A 315 27.40 10.02 14.24
CA VAL A 315 28.09 10.22 12.97
C VAL A 315 29.35 11.05 13.19
N LYS A 316 30.44 10.56 12.61
CA LYS A 316 31.74 11.22 12.47
C LYS A 316 31.94 11.49 10.99
N LEU A 317 32.15 12.74 10.64
CA LEU A 317 32.45 13.15 9.27
C LEU A 317 33.97 13.28 9.08
N ASP A 318 34.46 12.93 7.90
CA ASP A 318 35.83 13.19 7.48
C ASP A 318 36.04 14.68 7.11
N VAL A 319 37.25 15.00 6.66
CA VAL A 319 37.61 16.37 6.21
C VAL A 319 36.81 16.85 4.99
N ASN A 320 36.19 15.94 4.24
CA ASN A 320 35.35 16.24 3.07
C ASN A 320 33.86 16.29 3.43
N GLY A 321 33.51 16.14 4.72
CA GLY A 321 32.12 16.12 5.18
C GLY A 321 31.39 14.81 4.87
N LYS A 322 32.10 13.72 4.58
CA LYS A 322 31.54 12.38 4.32
C LYS A 322 31.57 11.53 5.58
N VAL A 323 30.59 10.63 5.73
CA VAL A 323 30.52 9.68 6.84
C VAL A 323 31.79 8.81 6.88
N GLN A 324 32.49 8.84 8.02
CA GLN A 324 33.65 8.01 8.34
C GLN A 324 33.34 6.97 9.43
N GLY A 325 32.37 7.26 10.31
CA GLY A 325 31.93 6.33 11.35
C GLY A 325 30.58 6.72 11.91
N TYR A 326 29.79 5.74 12.35
CA TYR A 326 28.41 5.92 12.83
C TYR A 326 27.95 4.68 13.60
N ASP A 327 26.87 4.82 14.35
CA ASP A 327 26.10 3.72 14.94
C ASP A 327 24.74 3.62 14.24
N TRP A 328 24.15 2.42 14.21
CA TRP A 328 22.75 2.24 13.84
C TRP A 328 21.87 2.26 15.08
N THR A 329 20.92 3.19 15.16
CA THR A 329 19.94 3.24 16.24
C THR A 329 18.54 2.96 15.69
N ARG A 330 17.88 1.94 16.23
CA ARG A 330 16.49 1.59 15.91
C ARG A 330 15.53 2.58 16.57
N SER A 331 14.40 2.82 15.93
CA SER A 331 13.31 3.58 16.53
C SER A 331 12.85 2.91 17.83
N ILE A 332 12.60 3.73 18.84
CA ILE A 332 11.66 3.34 19.90
C ILE A 332 10.22 3.54 19.40
N GLY A 333 9.24 2.92 20.06
CA GLY A 333 7.83 3.12 19.73
C GLY A 333 7.27 4.41 20.32
N VAL A 334 6.38 5.07 19.59
CA VAL A 334 5.65 6.24 20.11
C VAL A 334 4.54 5.78 21.05
N ASP A 335 4.58 6.22 22.31
CA ASP A 335 3.52 6.01 23.29
C ASP A 335 2.28 6.85 22.93
N SER A 336 1.43 6.29 22.07
CA SER A 336 0.19 6.91 21.58
C SER A 336 -1.08 6.19 22.03
N TYR A 337 -0.93 5.19 22.91
CA TYR A 337 -2.01 4.38 23.46
C TYR A 337 -1.80 4.20 24.96
N GLY A 338 -2.86 4.35 25.75
CA GLY A 338 -2.76 4.30 27.21
C GLY A 338 -2.17 5.60 27.77
N PRO A 339 -1.12 5.57 28.62
CA PRO A 339 -0.65 6.75 29.35
C PRO A 339 -0.27 7.94 28.45
N SER A 340 0.27 7.68 27.25
CA SER A 340 0.64 8.70 26.27
C SER A 340 1.45 9.86 26.86
N THR A 341 2.33 9.56 27.82
CA THR A 341 2.88 10.56 28.76
C THR A 341 3.65 11.65 28.01
N ARG A 342 4.44 11.26 27.00
CA ARG A 342 5.19 12.19 26.16
C ARG A 342 4.27 13.06 25.29
N LEU A 343 3.18 12.52 24.76
CA LEU A 343 2.26 13.28 23.91
C LEU A 343 1.42 14.26 24.72
N LEU A 344 0.95 13.86 25.91
CA LEU A 344 0.15 14.73 26.80
C LEU A 344 0.95 15.94 27.33
N LYS A 345 2.28 15.83 27.44
CA LYS A 345 3.15 16.96 27.80
C LYS A 345 3.18 18.08 26.75
N ILE A 346 2.81 17.81 25.48
CA ILE A 346 2.79 18.82 24.41
C ILE A 346 1.48 18.75 23.62
N SER A 347 1.36 17.78 22.71
CA SER A 347 0.15 17.51 21.94
C SER A 347 0.22 16.12 21.28
N ALA A 348 -0.94 15.61 20.87
CA ALA A 348 -1.08 14.30 20.22
C ALA A 348 -0.25 14.16 18.93
N THR A 349 0.04 15.26 18.24
CA THR A 349 0.77 15.30 16.97
C THR A 349 2.14 15.99 17.09
N SER A 350 2.77 15.90 18.27
CA SER A 350 3.97 16.69 18.61
C SER A 350 5.33 16.05 18.30
N ILE A 351 5.41 14.83 17.74
CA ILE A 351 6.71 14.22 17.43
C ILE A 351 7.38 15.00 16.29
N ALA A 352 8.53 15.60 16.58
CA ALA A 352 9.27 16.45 15.66
C ALA A 352 10.11 15.65 14.65
N LEU A 353 10.33 16.23 13.47
CA LEU A 353 11.27 15.68 12.49
C LEU A 353 12.70 16.17 12.80
N PRO A 354 13.72 15.30 12.74
CA PRO A 354 15.10 15.73 12.93
C PRO A 354 15.60 16.64 11.80
N SER A 355 16.63 17.41 12.14
CA SER A 355 17.49 18.22 11.28
C SER A 355 18.91 17.64 11.27
N PHE A 356 19.67 17.97 10.24
CA PHE A 356 21.06 17.53 10.08
C PHE A 356 22.05 18.68 10.30
N ALA A 357 22.97 18.52 11.24
CA ALA A 357 24.00 19.52 11.55
C ALA A 357 25.19 19.38 10.59
N THR A 358 25.39 20.36 9.71
CA THR A 358 26.60 20.41 8.83
C THR A 358 27.80 21.09 9.48
N ALA A 359 27.58 21.80 10.57
CA ALA A 359 28.58 22.39 11.44
C ALA A 359 28.12 22.22 12.89
N ASN A 360 29.01 22.49 13.85
CA ASN A 360 28.64 22.52 15.26
C ASN A 360 27.49 23.51 15.47
N THR A 361 26.39 23.02 16.03
CA THR A 361 25.16 23.77 16.21
C THR A 361 24.79 23.77 17.68
N ASP A 362 24.66 24.95 18.27
CA ASP A 362 24.25 25.12 19.66
C ASP A 362 22.74 25.36 19.75
N ILE A 363 22.05 24.64 20.64
CA ILE A 363 20.69 24.96 21.05
C ILE A 363 20.66 25.21 22.54
N THR A 364 20.05 26.33 22.95
CA THR A 364 19.82 26.63 24.36
C THR A 364 18.38 26.31 24.73
N TYR A 365 18.23 25.43 25.72
CA TYR A 365 16.96 25.00 26.29
C TYR A 365 16.72 25.71 27.61
N ALA A 366 15.64 26.47 27.72
CA ALA A 366 15.18 27.02 28.99
C ALA A 366 14.33 25.97 29.71
N ILE A 367 14.82 25.45 30.84
CA ILE A 367 14.17 24.38 31.62
C ILE A 367 14.00 24.85 33.08
N PRO A 368 12.91 25.58 33.40
CA PRO A 368 12.71 26.12 34.74
C PRO A 368 12.53 25.04 35.81
N ASN A 369 11.78 23.97 35.49
CA ASN A 369 11.54 22.86 36.42
C ASN A 369 12.86 22.11 36.71
N ALA A 370 13.26 22.07 37.98
CA ALA A 370 14.54 21.48 38.39
C ALA A 370 14.61 19.97 38.14
N THR A 371 13.51 19.25 38.31
CA THR A 371 13.43 17.80 38.07
C THR A 371 13.58 17.48 36.59
N ASP A 372 12.84 18.19 35.71
CA ASP A 372 12.97 18.03 34.26
C ASP A 372 14.36 18.41 33.79
N ARG A 373 14.96 19.48 34.33
CA ARG A 373 16.32 19.90 34.00
C ARG A 373 17.37 18.86 34.42
N ALA A 374 17.25 18.29 35.61
CA ALA A 374 18.14 17.23 36.08
C ALA A 374 18.02 15.96 35.21
N ALA A 375 16.80 15.55 34.85
CA ALA A 375 16.55 14.42 33.96
C ALA A 375 17.12 14.67 32.55
N PHE A 376 16.94 15.88 32.02
CA PHE A 376 17.48 16.28 30.72
C PHE A 376 19.02 16.21 30.71
N ILE A 377 19.68 16.76 31.75
CA ILE A 377 21.13 16.70 31.90
C ILE A 377 21.62 15.24 32.01
N ALA A 378 20.94 14.41 32.78
CA ALA A 378 21.30 12.99 32.92
C ALA A 378 21.25 12.25 31.57
N ASP A 379 20.23 12.51 30.74
CA ASP A 379 20.13 11.94 29.38
C ASP A 379 21.27 12.42 28.46
N LEU A 380 21.64 13.70 28.53
CA LEU A 380 22.77 14.25 27.78
C LEU A 380 24.09 13.58 28.18
N VAL A 381 24.32 13.39 29.49
CA VAL A 381 25.51 12.69 30.02
C VAL A 381 25.53 11.24 29.53
N ALA A 382 24.42 10.52 29.64
CA ALA A 382 24.31 9.13 29.19
C ALA A 382 24.59 8.96 27.69
N LYS A 383 24.22 9.96 26.88
CA LYS A 383 24.45 9.99 25.43
C LYS A 383 25.78 10.64 25.03
N GLY A 384 26.62 11.03 25.99
CA GLY A 384 27.90 11.69 25.74
C GLY A 384 27.79 13.00 24.97
N LYS A 385 26.69 13.76 25.17
CA LYS A 385 26.46 15.05 24.49
C LYS A 385 27.25 16.16 25.21
N THR A 386 27.82 17.07 24.43
CA THR A 386 28.47 18.27 24.96
C THR A 386 27.41 19.29 25.37
N TYR A 387 27.48 19.78 26.61
CA TYR A 387 26.56 20.80 27.11
C TYR A 387 27.20 21.72 28.15
N THR A 388 26.59 22.89 28.35
CA THR A 388 26.89 23.84 29.44
C THR A 388 25.60 24.27 30.12
N VAL A 389 25.65 24.54 31.42
CA VAL A 389 24.49 24.98 32.22
C VAL A 389 24.72 26.38 32.77
N SER A 390 23.75 27.27 32.61
CA SER A 390 23.76 28.62 33.18
C SER A 390 22.37 28.96 33.71
N GLY A 391 22.20 28.90 35.03
CA GLY A 391 20.89 29.04 35.67
C GLY A 391 19.91 27.97 35.19
N ASN A 392 18.77 28.40 34.64
CA ASN A 392 17.75 27.50 34.07
C ASN A 392 18.04 27.08 32.62
N ASN A 393 19.11 27.59 32.00
CA ASN A 393 19.44 27.33 30.61
C ASN A 393 20.46 26.19 30.49
N VAL A 394 20.13 25.19 29.67
CA VAL A 394 21.04 24.12 29.26
C VAL A 394 21.35 24.32 27.79
N LYS A 395 22.59 24.68 27.45
CA LYS A 395 23.05 24.80 26.06
C LYS A 395 23.70 23.50 25.64
N VAL A 396 23.21 22.88 24.57
CA VAL A 396 23.73 21.63 24.01
C VAL A 396 24.40 21.91 22.67
N THR A 397 25.60 21.39 22.48
CA THR A 397 26.35 21.47 21.22
C THR A 397 26.18 20.18 20.44
N TYR A 398 25.47 20.27 19.31
CA TYR A 398 25.36 19.20 18.32
C TYR A 398 26.51 19.33 17.32
N ARG A 399 27.49 18.43 17.43
CA ARG A 399 28.63 18.39 16.50
C ARG A 399 28.18 18.20 15.05
N ALA A 400 28.99 18.66 14.09
CA ALA A 400 28.80 18.33 12.67
C ALA A 400 28.60 16.81 12.48
N GLY A 401 27.64 16.42 11.65
CA GLY A 401 27.18 15.04 11.50
C GLY A 401 25.97 14.68 12.37
N SER A 402 25.65 15.47 13.41
CA SER A 402 24.56 15.13 14.33
C SER A 402 23.17 15.29 13.70
N MET A 403 22.30 14.34 14.03
CA MET A 403 20.85 14.48 13.93
C MET A 403 20.33 15.15 15.22
N TYR A 404 19.51 16.20 15.08
CA TYR A 404 18.99 16.96 16.23
C TYR A 404 17.62 17.54 15.93
N ILE A 405 16.83 17.88 16.96
CA ILE A 405 15.59 18.63 16.74
C ILE A 405 15.91 20.13 16.80
N ASN A 406 15.64 20.86 15.71
CA ASN A 406 15.84 22.30 15.65
C ASN A 406 14.71 23.06 16.36
N SER A 407 14.66 22.94 17.69
CA SER A 407 13.69 23.61 18.55
C SER A 407 14.30 23.88 19.92
N THR A 408 13.90 24.98 20.55
CA THR A 408 14.25 25.33 21.93
C THR A 408 13.35 24.66 22.97
N ASN A 409 12.31 23.93 22.55
CA ASN A 409 11.48 23.15 23.45
C ASN A 409 12.21 21.84 23.84
N TYR A 410 12.68 21.77 25.08
CA TYR A 410 13.49 20.65 25.58
C TYR A 410 12.77 19.29 25.54
N ILE A 411 11.44 19.29 25.58
CA ILE A 411 10.63 18.07 25.52
C ILE A 411 10.75 17.42 24.12
N LEU A 412 10.98 18.21 23.07
CA LEU A 412 11.18 17.73 21.70
C LEU A 412 12.59 17.22 21.45
N ALA A 413 13.60 17.61 22.24
CA ALA A 413 15.00 17.29 21.97
C ALA A 413 15.27 15.77 21.86
N GLY A 414 14.49 14.96 22.60
CA GLY A 414 14.53 13.50 22.56
C GLY A 414 13.85 12.86 21.34
N ASP A 415 13.12 13.61 20.51
CA ASP A 415 12.30 13.03 19.44
C ASP A 415 13.14 12.39 18.32
N THR A 416 14.45 12.65 18.29
CA THR A 416 15.40 11.90 17.46
C THR A 416 15.31 10.39 17.68
N ALA A 417 14.86 9.91 18.85
CA ALA A 417 14.67 8.48 19.11
C ALA A 417 13.53 7.83 18.31
N TYR A 418 12.59 8.63 17.76
CA TYR A 418 11.47 8.15 16.96
C TYR A 418 11.78 8.25 15.47
N VAL A 419 12.40 7.20 14.92
CA VAL A 419 12.73 7.13 13.50
C VAL A 419 11.45 6.98 12.69
N ASN A 420 11.28 7.83 11.68
CA ASN A 420 10.10 7.79 10.83
C ASN A 420 10.15 6.62 9.84
N LEU A 421 8.99 6.20 9.34
CA LEU A 421 8.86 5.09 8.40
C LEU A 421 9.24 5.44 6.95
N ARG A 422 9.65 6.69 6.68
CA ARG A 422 9.89 7.17 5.31
C ARG A 422 10.96 6.36 4.61
N SER A 423 10.69 6.03 3.35
CA SER A 423 11.63 5.45 2.40
C SER A 423 11.68 6.36 1.17
N ASN A 424 12.64 6.13 0.26
CA ASN A 424 12.76 6.91 -0.97
C ASN A 424 12.46 6.09 -2.22
N ALA A 425 11.75 6.69 -3.17
CA ALA A 425 11.66 6.26 -4.56
C ALA A 425 12.19 7.37 -5.48
N ILE A 426 12.60 7.03 -6.69
CA ILE A 426 13.08 8.00 -7.69
C ILE A 426 11.99 9.02 -8.09
N ALA A 427 10.73 8.64 -7.93
CA ALA A 427 9.55 9.48 -8.16
C ALA A 427 9.10 10.25 -6.91
N THR A 428 9.80 10.12 -5.76
CA THR A 428 9.43 10.85 -4.54
C THR A 428 9.85 12.31 -4.64
N SER A 429 8.88 13.21 -4.54
CA SER A 429 9.14 14.65 -4.54
C SER A 429 9.86 15.12 -3.25
N GLY A 430 10.66 16.18 -3.38
CA GLY A 430 11.32 16.84 -2.24
C GLY A 430 12.46 16.04 -1.59
N ASN A 431 12.98 15.01 -2.25
CA ASN A 431 14.17 14.27 -1.84
C ASN A 431 15.32 14.49 -2.84
N ALA A 432 16.55 14.24 -2.38
CA ALA A 432 17.71 14.20 -3.27
C ALA A 432 17.54 13.12 -4.34
N ALA A 433 17.98 13.39 -5.57
CA ALA A 433 17.99 12.41 -6.64
C ALA A 433 18.90 11.23 -6.27
N GLN A 434 18.31 10.03 -6.26
CA GLN A 434 18.93 8.80 -5.77
C GLN A 434 18.83 7.70 -6.82
N PRO A 435 19.79 6.76 -6.88
CA PRO A 435 19.69 5.60 -7.77
C PRO A 435 18.56 4.67 -7.34
N GLN A 436 18.05 3.85 -8.27
CA GLN A 436 16.90 2.97 -8.01
C GLN A 436 17.07 2.00 -6.82
N ASN A 437 18.31 1.64 -6.48
CA ASN A 437 18.66 0.72 -5.41
C ASN A 437 18.82 1.39 -4.04
N ASP A 438 18.92 2.71 -3.99
CA ASP A 438 18.91 3.45 -2.72
C ASP A 438 17.48 3.88 -2.37
N VAL A 439 16.89 3.09 -1.48
CA VAL A 439 15.53 3.31 -0.97
C VAL A 439 15.52 3.89 0.44
N ASN A 440 16.69 4.26 0.97
CA ASN A 440 16.78 4.92 2.27
C ASN A 440 16.30 6.37 2.17
N TRP A 441 15.85 6.91 3.30
CA TRP A 441 15.51 8.32 3.37
C TRP A 441 16.63 9.13 4.01
N TYR A 442 16.92 10.28 3.39
CA TYR A 442 17.87 11.29 3.86
C TYR A 442 17.11 12.58 4.17
N LEU A 443 17.50 13.28 5.23
CA LEU A 443 16.74 14.44 5.72
C LEU A 443 16.70 15.59 4.71
N ASN A 444 17.79 15.76 3.98
CA ASN A 444 17.99 16.80 2.98
C ASN A 444 19.23 16.46 2.12
N ASP A 445 19.50 17.27 1.10
CA ASP A 445 20.61 17.08 0.17
C ASP A 445 21.99 17.10 0.86
N LYS A 446 22.13 17.83 1.98
CA LYS A 446 23.38 17.87 2.75
C LYS A 446 23.62 16.55 3.48
N ALA A 447 22.57 15.98 4.08
CA ALA A 447 22.64 14.66 4.72
C ALA A 447 22.91 13.57 3.67
N TYR A 448 22.24 13.63 2.51
CA TYR A 448 22.51 12.72 1.40
C TYR A 448 23.95 12.85 0.90
N SER A 449 24.41 14.08 0.66
CA SER A 449 25.79 14.35 0.25
C SER A 449 26.79 13.84 1.28
N ALA A 450 26.50 13.93 2.58
CA ALA A 450 27.35 13.37 3.62
C ALA A 450 27.29 11.83 3.71
N GLY A 451 26.24 11.19 3.20
CA GLY A 451 25.96 9.76 3.36
C GLY A 451 25.23 9.39 4.65
N VAL A 452 24.52 10.36 5.27
CA VAL A 452 23.85 10.20 6.57
C VAL A 452 22.40 9.76 6.39
N VAL A 453 22.14 8.47 6.58
CA VAL A 453 20.79 7.89 6.48
C VAL A 453 19.92 8.32 7.66
N GLY A 454 18.82 9.00 7.35
CA GLY A 454 17.83 9.48 8.30
C GLY A 454 16.71 8.48 8.62
N SER A 455 16.46 7.54 7.71
CA SER A 455 15.64 6.36 7.97
C SER A 455 15.95 5.26 6.96
N THR A 456 16.04 4.02 7.44
CA THR A 456 16.03 2.83 6.59
C THR A 456 14.63 2.50 6.04
N GLY A 457 13.58 3.17 6.51
CA GLY A 457 12.21 2.73 6.28
C GLY A 457 11.90 1.36 6.91
N SER A 458 10.76 0.79 6.52
CA SER A 458 10.27 -0.50 7.00
C SER A 458 9.96 -1.44 5.83
N PHE A 459 10.40 -2.70 5.94
CA PHE A 459 10.47 -3.63 4.80
C PHE A 459 9.17 -3.73 3.99
N GLN A 460 8.01 -3.98 4.61
CA GLN A 460 6.74 -4.21 3.89
C GLN A 460 6.13 -2.97 3.22
N ILE A 461 6.69 -1.79 3.49
CA ILE A 461 6.19 -0.51 2.98
C ILE A 461 7.29 0.26 2.21
N ARG A 462 8.34 -0.43 1.77
CA ARG A 462 9.32 0.14 0.83
C ARG A 462 8.75 0.17 -0.59
N PRO A 463 9.21 1.10 -1.44
CA PRO A 463 8.68 1.22 -2.81
C PRO A 463 8.90 -0.05 -3.65
N VAL A 464 9.99 -0.76 -3.41
CA VAL A 464 10.40 -1.99 -4.12
C VAL A 464 9.90 -3.29 -3.50
N SER A 465 9.14 -3.20 -2.41
CA SER A 465 8.62 -4.41 -1.78
C SER A 465 7.40 -4.90 -2.53
N ASP A 466 7.26 -6.21 -2.64
CA ASP A 466 6.07 -6.81 -3.23
C ASP A 466 4.83 -6.47 -2.39
N PHE A 467 3.73 -6.17 -3.08
CA PHE A 467 2.44 -5.98 -2.46
C PHE A 467 1.71 -7.32 -2.39
N GLU A 468 1.52 -7.81 -1.18
CA GLU A 468 0.91 -9.12 -0.91
C GLU A 468 -0.62 -9.04 -1.02
N VAL A 469 -1.19 -9.66 -2.07
CA VAL A 469 -2.65 -9.80 -2.22
C VAL A 469 -3.16 -11.02 -1.45
N LEU A 470 -2.44 -12.14 -1.55
CA LEU A 470 -2.67 -13.38 -0.81
C LEU A 470 -1.38 -14.20 -0.76
N THR A 471 -1.02 -14.74 0.41
CA THR A 471 0.25 -15.45 0.61
C THR A 471 0.04 -16.85 1.14
N TYR A 472 1.07 -17.68 0.95
CA TYR A 472 1.11 -19.03 1.48
C TYR A 472 1.20 -19.09 3.00
N HIS A 473 1.97 -18.18 3.62
CA HIS A 473 2.05 -18.11 5.08
C HIS A 473 0.69 -17.77 5.68
N GLU A 474 -0.12 -16.94 5.02
CA GLU A 474 -1.51 -16.70 5.43
C GLU A 474 -2.33 -17.98 5.37
N MET A 475 -2.23 -18.79 4.31
CA MET A 475 -2.94 -20.08 4.23
C MET A 475 -2.59 -20.99 5.40
N CYS A 476 -1.31 -21.04 5.78
CA CYS A 476 -0.85 -21.80 6.93
C CYS A 476 -1.43 -21.28 8.25
N PHE A 477 -1.55 -19.96 8.43
CA PHE A 477 -2.15 -19.38 9.63
C PHE A 477 -3.67 -19.57 9.68
N ILE A 478 -4.36 -19.54 8.54
CA ILE A 478 -5.79 -19.91 8.45
C ILE A 478 -5.95 -21.37 8.85
N GLU A 479 -5.11 -22.27 8.33
CA GLU A 479 -5.13 -23.69 8.72
C GLU A 479 -4.92 -23.85 10.22
N ALA A 480 -3.93 -23.16 10.80
CA ALA A 480 -3.65 -23.22 12.22
C ALA A 480 -4.87 -22.82 13.07
N GLU A 481 -5.52 -21.71 12.74
CA GLU A 481 -6.73 -21.24 13.44
C GLU A 481 -7.90 -22.23 13.29
N VAL A 482 -8.10 -22.78 12.09
CA VAL A 482 -9.17 -23.76 11.85
C VAL A 482 -8.94 -25.05 12.63
N GLN A 483 -7.72 -25.58 12.61
CA GLN A 483 -7.36 -26.79 13.36
C GLN A 483 -7.49 -26.55 14.88
N MET A 484 -7.11 -25.36 15.36
CA MET A 484 -7.28 -24.98 16.76
C MET A 484 -8.75 -24.99 17.18
N ARG A 485 -9.64 -24.44 16.34
CA ARG A 485 -11.10 -24.46 16.58
C ARG A 485 -11.71 -25.86 16.54
N LYS A 486 -11.11 -26.79 15.78
CA LYS A 486 -11.50 -28.21 15.78
C LYS A 486 -10.97 -28.97 17.01
N GLY A 487 -10.17 -28.34 17.88
CA GLY A 487 -9.48 -29.00 19.00
C GLY A 487 -8.25 -29.81 18.58
N ALA A 488 -7.82 -29.73 17.32
CA ALA A 488 -6.67 -30.44 16.77
C ALA A 488 -5.36 -29.65 17.00
N THR A 489 -4.99 -29.46 18.28
CA THR A 489 -3.88 -28.59 18.69
C THR A 489 -2.52 -28.98 18.09
N GLY A 490 -2.26 -30.27 17.89
CA GLY A 490 -1.03 -30.75 17.24
C GLY A 490 -0.92 -30.30 15.78
N ALA A 491 -2.01 -30.46 15.00
CA ALA A 491 -2.08 -30.00 13.62
C ALA A 491 -2.01 -28.48 13.53
N ALA A 492 -2.69 -27.78 14.44
CA ALA A 492 -2.64 -26.32 14.54
C ALA A 492 -1.21 -25.80 14.74
N HIS A 493 -0.46 -26.41 15.66
CA HIS A 493 0.93 -26.04 15.92
C HIS A 493 1.85 -26.32 14.72
N ILE A 494 1.65 -27.44 14.01
CA ILE A 494 2.41 -27.75 12.78
C ILE A 494 2.15 -26.68 11.71
N ALA A 495 0.89 -26.38 11.43
CA ALA A 495 0.51 -25.36 10.44
C ALA A 495 1.03 -23.96 10.84
N TYR A 496 0.96 -23.62 12.12
CA TYR A 496 1.49 -22.35 12.64
C TYR A 496 3.00 -22.21 12.38
N LYS A 497 3.80 -23.23 12.73
CA LYS A 497 5.25 -23.22 12.47
C LYS A 497 5.55 -23.11 10.98
N LYS A 498 4.81 -23.83 10.14
CA LYS A 498 4.94 -23.74 8.68
C LYS A 498 4.67 -22.33 8.16
N GLY A 499 3.67 -21.64 8.72
CA GLY A 499 3.39 -20.24 8.42
C GLY A 499 4.55 -19.31 8.82
N VAL A 500 5.15 -19.53 9.99
CA VAL A 500 6.33 -18.78 10.45
C VAL A 500 7.55 -19.02 9.56
N GLU A 501 7.80 -20.26 9.13
CA GLU A 501 8.91 -20.61 8.23
C GLU A 501 8.72 -20.08 6.80
N ALA A 502 7.47 -19.98 6.34
CA ALA A 502 7.13 -19.48 5.02
C ALA A 502 7.23 -17.95 4.91
N HIS A 503 7.03 -17.23 6.01
CA HIS A 503 7.13 -15.77 6.09
C HIS A 503 8.59 -15.33 6.32
#